data_AF-A0A7Y2VJQ1-F1
#
_entry.id   AF-A0A7Y2VJQ1-F1
#
_cell.length_a   1.000
_cell.length_b   1.000
_cell.length_c   1.000
_cell.angle_alpha   90.00
_cell.angle_beta   90.00
_cell.angle_gamma   90.00
#
_symmetry.space_group_name_H-M   'P 1'
#
loop_
_entity.id
_entity.type
_entity.pdbx_description
1 polymer ?
#
loop_
_entity_poly.entity_id
_entity_poly.type
_entity_poly.pdbx_seq_one_letter_code
_entity_poly.pdbx_strand_id
1 'polypeptide(L)' 'PADRRMVTESGIHSREDVARMRKSDIDTFLVGEAFMRAEDPGRALRALFFEESES' A
#
# COMPACT_ATOMS: atom_id res chain seq x y z
N PRO A 1 2.91 -20.24 -7.28
CA PRO A 1 3.83 -20.73 -8.33
C PRO A 1 5.07 -19.83 -8.37
N ALA A 2 6.27 -20.38 -8.55
CA ALA A 2 7.52 -19.61 -8.44
C ALA A 2 7.68 -18.51 -9.52
N ASP A 3 6.90 -18.59 -10.60
CA ASP A 3 6.84 -17.67 -11.73
C ASP A 3 5.73 -16.61 -11.60
N ARG A 4 4.95 -16.63 -10.50
CA ARG A 4 3.80 -15.76 -10.31
C ARG A 4 4.02 -14.82 -9.15
N ARG A 5 3.86 -13.52 -9.41
CA ARG A 5 3.83 -12.48 -8.37
C ARG A 5 2.42 -12.40 -7.79
N MET A 6 2.31 -12.61 -6.49
CA MET A 6 1.06 -12.38 -5.77
C MET A 6 0.82 -10.87 -5.63
N VAL A 7 -0.38 -10.42 -5.97
CA VAL A 7 -0.82 -9.03 -5.81
C VAL A 7 -2.03 -9.03 -4.89
N THR A 8 -2.03 -8.19 -3.86
CA THR A 8 -3.20 -7.96 -3.01
C THR A 8 -3.90 -6.68 -3.41
N GLU A 9 -5.22 -6.71 -3.54
CA GLU A 9 -6.02 -5.63 -4.15
C GLU A 9 -7.02 -4.97 -3.18
N SER A 10 -7.24 -5.54 -1.98
CA SER A 10 -8.24 -5.05 -1.03
C SER A 10 -7.73 -5.09 0.42
N GLY A 11 -8.36 -4.31 1.30
CA GLY A 11 -7.99 -4.23 2.72
C GLY A 11 -6.73 -3.42 3.02
N ILE A 12 -6.43 -2.42 2.18
CA ILE A 12 -5.28 -1.52 2.33
C ILE A 12 -5.81 -0.11 2.57
N HIS A 13 -5.98 0.26 3.83
CA HIS A 13 -6.52 1.57 4.22
C HIS A 13 -5.54 2.38 5.07
N SER A 14 -4.62 1.70 5.73
CA SER A 14 -3.58 2.34 6.54
C SER A 14 -2.19 1.72 6.32
N ARG A 15 -1.17 2.39 6.87
CA ARG A 15 0.20 1.87 6.88
C ARG A 15 0.31 0.58 7.68
N GLU A 16 -0.48 0.43 8.74
CA GLU A 16 -0.52 -0.79 9.55
C GLU A 16 -1.01 -1.99 8.73
N ASP A 17 -1.96 -1.79 7.81
CA ASP A 17 -2.40 -2.84 6.88
C ASP A 17 -1.25 -3.28 5.97
N VAL A 18 -0.52 -2.32 5.39
CA VAL A 18 0.66 -2.59 4.55
C VAL A 18 1.74 -3.33 5.35
N ALA A 19 2.02 -2.88 6.58
CA ALA A 19 3.01 -3.50 7.45
C ALA A 19 2.62 -4.94 7.83
N ARG A 20 1.33 -5.19 8.09
CA ARG A 20 0.80 -6.53 8.36
C ARG A 20 0.96 -7.45 7.14
N MET A 21 0.64 -6.98 5.95
CA MET A 21 0.77 -7.77 4.71
C MET A 21 2.24 -8.08 4.38
N ARG A 22 3.15 -7.11 4.56
CA ARG A 22 4.60 -7.34 4.41
C ARG A 22 5.14 -8.38 5.39
N LYS A 23 4.65 -8.41 6.64
CA LYS A 23 4.98 -9.48 7.61
C LYS A 23 4.51 -10.86 7.17
N SER A 24 3.63 -10.95 6.18
CA SER A 24 3.13 -12.18 5.57
C SER A 24 3.72 -12.42 4.17
N ASP A 25 4.86 -11.80 3.85
CA ASP A 25 5.57 -11.92 2.56
C ASP A 25 4.74 -11.44 1.34
N ILE A 26 3.82 -10.49 1.56
CA ILE A 26 3.05 -9.84 0.51
C ILE A 26 3.61 -8.43 0.28
N ASP A 27 4.31 -8.27 -0.85
CA ASP A 27 5.00 -7.02 -1.19
C ASP A 27 4.42 -6.25 -2.38
N THR A 28 3.42 -6.81 -3.06
CA THR A 28 2.81 -6.19 -4.25
C THR A 28 1.35 -5.86 -4.00
N PHE A 29 1.01 -4.60 -4.23
CA PHE A 29 -0.29 -4.02 -3.87
C PHE A 29 -0.93 -3.35 -5.09
N LEU A 30 -2.23 -3.50 -5.24
CA LEU A 30 -3.06 -2.72 -6.15
C LEU A 30 -4.01 -1.89 -5.30
N VAL A 31 -3.89 -0.56 -5.35
CA VAL A 31 -4.73 0.36 -4.56
C VAL A 31 -5.33 1.39 -5.51
N GLY A 32 -6.66 1.35 -5.66
CA GLY A 32 -7.39 2.24 -6.55
C GLY A 32 -8.25 3.24 -5.80
N GLU A 33 -9.39 2.77 -5.27
CA GLU A 33 -10.44 3.62 -4.69
C GLU A 33 -9.94 4.61 -3.63
N ALA A 34 -9.05 4.16 -2.72
CA ALA A 34 -8.48 5.01 -1.67
C ALA A 34 -7.71 6.21 -2.24
N PHE A 35 -7.03 6.03 -3.36
CA PHE A 35 -6.30 7.10 -4.05
C PHE A 35 -7.22 7.96 -4.92
N MET A 36 -8.21 7.36 -5.58
CA MET A 36 -9.16 8.11 -6.42
C MET A 36 -10.07 9.04 -5.63
N ARG A 37 -10.30 8.76 -4.34
CA ARG A 37 -11.08 9.62 -3.43
C ARG A 37 -10.24 10.66 -2.69
N ALA A 38 -8.92 10.57 -2.73
CA ALA A 38 -8.03 11.48 -2.03
C ALA A 38 -7.90 12.81 -2.79
N GLU A 39 -7.87 13.93 -2.06
CA GLU A 39 -7.62 15.25 -2.62
C GLU A 39 -6.23 15.35 -3.28
N ASP A 40 -5.22 14.73 -2.63
CA ASP A 40 -3.88 14.53 -3.19
C ASP A 40 -3.53 13.02 -3.15
N PRO A 41 -3.69 12.30 -4.27
CA PRO A 41 -3.33 10.89 -4.37
C PRO A 41 -1.85 10.61 -4.09
N GLY A 42 -0.95 11.55 -4.42
CA GLY A 42 0.48 11.41 -4.18
C GLY A 42 0.81 11.49 -2.69
N ARG A 43 0.16 12.37 -1.95
CA ARG A 43 0.24 12.43 -0.48
C ARG A 43 -0.34 11.17 0.16
N ALA A 44 -1.49 10.67 -0.31
CA ALA A 44 -2.07 9.43 0.20
C ALA A 44 -1.15 8.21 -0.05
N LEU A 45 -0.52 8.14 -1.21
CA LEU A 45 0.47 7.11 -1.54
C LEU A 45 1.69 7.18 -0.61
N ARG A 46 2.21 8.39 -0.34
CA ARG A 46 3.29 8.60 0.63
C ARG A 46 2.90 8.13 2.03
N ALA A 47 1.72 8.52 2.50
CA ALA A 47 1.21 8.14 3.81
C ALA A 47 1.09 6.62 4.00
N LEU A 48 0.74 5.87 2.95
CA LEU A 48 0.65 4.40 3.02
C LEU A 48 2.01 3.69 2.93
N PHE A 49 2.93 4.15 2.09
CA PHE A 49 4.10 3.35 1.69
C PHE A 49 5.47 3.90 2.09
N PHE A 50 5.61 5.18 2.44
CA PHE A 50 6.91 5.86 2.64
C PHE A 50 7.00 6.54 4.01
N GLU A 51 8.02 6.29 4.81
CA GLU A 51 8.20 7.05 6.06
C GLU A 51 8.24 8.55 5.76
N GLU A 52 7.51 9.35 6.54
CA GLU A 52 7.68 10.80 6.47
C GLU A 52 9.06 11.09 7.05
N SER A 53 10.04 11.27 6.17
CA SER A 53 11.34 11.80 6.56
C SER A 53 11.11 13.24 7.03
N GLU A 54 11.12 13.44 8.35
CA GLU A 54 11.21 14.77 8.95
C GLU A 54 12.42 15.49 8.33
N SER A 55 12.18 16.68 7.76
CA SER A 55 13.22 17.62 7.34
C SER A 55 13.42 18.67 8.41
#